data_AF-A0ABD0PIH8-F1
#
_entry.id   AF-A0ABD0PIH8-F1
#
_cell.length_a   1.000
_cell.length_b   1.000
_cell.length_c   1.000
_cell.angle_alpha   90.00
_cell.angle_beta   90.00
_cell.angle_gamma   90.00
#
_symmetry.space_group_name_H-M   'P 1'
#
loop_
_entity.id
_entity.type
_entity.pdbx_description
1 polymer ?
#
loop_
_entity_poly.entity_id
_entity_poly.type
_entity_poly.pdbx_seq_one_letter_code
_entity_poly.pdbx_strand_id
1 'polypeptide(L)' 'MSWPSQSPDLNPIENLWRELKLCVAPQQPQNMNDLEKTCMEEWAKIPAAVCANLVKNYSKRLTSVI' A
#
# COMPACT_ATOMS: atom_id res chain seq x y z
N MET A 1 7.83 4.68 17.85
CA MET A 1 7.80 3.24 18.13
C MET A 1 8.18 2.53 16.84
N SER A 2 9.38 1.95 16.82
CA SER A 2 9.94 1.30 15.63
C SER A 2 9.24 -0.04 15.39
N TRP A 3 8.90 -0.30 14.14
CA TRP A 3 8.33 -1.56 13.66
C TRP A 3 9.19 -2.75 14.12
N PRO A 4 8.61 -3.88 14.54
CA PRO A 4 9.38 -5.09 14.70
C PRO A 4 9.78 -5.59 13.31
N SER A 5 11.07 -5.51 12.97
CA SER A 5 11.66 -5.94 11.69
C SER A 5 11.44 -7.43 11.34
N GLN A 6 10.66 -8.15 12.14
CA GLN A 6 10.41 -9.60 12.07
C GLN A 6 9.15 -9.96 11.27
N SER A 7 8.35 -8.99 10.80
CA SER A 7 7.16 -9.28 9.98
C SER A 7 6.89 -8.21 8.91
N PRO A 8 7.71 -8.15 7.84
CA PRO A 8 7.42 -7.29 6.69
C PRO A 8 6.08 -7.63 6.02
N ASP A 9 5.66 -8.90 6.02
CA ASP A 9 4.36 -9.36 5.51
C ASP A 9 3.13 -8.75 6.21
N LEU A 10 3.31 -8.13 7.38
CA LEU A 10 2.21 -7.51 8.13
C LEU A 10 2.12 -6.00 7.94
N ASN A 11 3.00 -5.39 7.14
CA ASN A 11 2.94 -3.96 6.93
C ASN A 11 1.83 -3.61 5.93
N PRO A 12 0.73 -2.96 6.35
CA PRO A 12 -0.35 -2.58 5.45
C PRO A 12 0.12 -1.70 4.29
N ILE A 13 1.19 -0.93 4.49
CA ILE A 13 1.80 -0.09 3.46
C ILE A 13 2.51 -0.94 2.40
N GLU A 14 3.21 -2.02 2.79
CA GLU A 14 3.88 -2.91 1.83
C GLU A 14 2.86 -3.71 1.02
N ASN A 15 1.76 -4.14 1.64
CA ASN A 15 0.70 -4.83 0.93
C ASN A 15 0.04 -3.92 -0.12
N LEU A 16 -0.14 -2.64 0.21
CA LEU A 16 -0.69 -1.65 -0.73
C LEU A 16 0.30 -1.31 -1.86
N TRP A 17 1.59 -1.23 -1.53
CA TRP A 17 2.65 -1.09 -2.53
C TRP A 17 2.72 -2.28 -3.48
N ARG A 18 2.48 -3.50 -2.98
CA ARG A 18 2.45 -4.71 -3.80
C ARG A 18 1.30 -4.67 -4.80
N GLU A 19 0.10 -4.30 -4.35
CA GLU A 19 -1.08 -4.12 -5.23
C GLU A 19 -0.82 -3.04 -6.29
N LEU A 20 -0.27 -1.89 -5.89
CA LEU A 20 0.07 -0.81 -6.81
C LEU A 20 1.09 -1.26 -7.87
N LYS A 21 2.12 -2.00 -7.47
CA LYS A 21 3.10 -2.58 -8.41
C LYS A 21 2.47 -3.57 -9.37
N LEU A 22 1.51 -4.39 -8.92
CA LEU A 22 0.80 -5.33 -9.78
C LEU A 22 -0.10 -4.63 -10.81
N CYS A 23 -0.70 -3.50 -10.44
CA CYS A 23 -1.50 -2.67 -11.35
C CYS A 23 -0.64 -1.88 -12.36
N VAL A 24 0.53 -1.40 -11.93
CA VAL A 24 1.44 -0.62 -12.77
C VAL A 24 2.24 -1.52 -13.73
N ALA A 25 2.60 -2.75 -13.31
CA ALA A 25 3.36 -3.71 -14.12
C ALA A 25 2.79 -3.96 -15.54
N PRO A 26 1.48 -4.21 -15.74
CA PRO A 26 0.92 -4.42 -17.07
C PRO A 26 0.87 -3.14 -17.93
N GLN A 27 0.91 -1.95 -17.32
CA GLN A 27 0.90 -0.69 -18.07
C GLN A 27 2.25 -0.36 -18.71
N GLN A 28 3.34 -1.02 -18.28
CA GLN A 28 4.70 -0.85 -18.82
C GLN A 28 5.05 0.62 -19.15
N PRO A 29 4.98 1.54 -18.16
CA PRO A 29 5.28 2.93 -18.40
C PRO A 29 6.74 3.09 -18.84
N GLN A 30 6.94 3.68 -20.03
CA GLN A 30 8.27 3.88 -20.61
C GLN A 30 9.00 5.12 -20.07
N ASN A 31 8.28 6.00 -19.39
CA ASN A 31 8.80 7.26 -18.86
C ASN A 31 8.40 7.43 -17.39
N MET A 32 9.22 8.14 -16.61
CA MET A 32 8.89 8.46 -15.22
C MET A 32 7.55 9.19 -15.07
N ASN A 33 7.22 10.08 -16.02
CA ASN A 33 5.97 10.82 -16.02
C ASN A 33 4.74 9.92 -16.26
N ASP A 34 4.91 8.90 -17.08
CA ASP A 34 3.87 7.91 -17.39
C ASP A 34 3.66 6.98 -16.19
N LEU A 35 4.76 6.55 -15.56
CA LEU A 35 4.74 5.78 -14.31
C LEU A 35 4.00 6.55 -13.23
N GLU A 36 4.33 7.83 -13.01
CA GLU A 36 3.72 8.66 -11.99
C GLU A 36 2.22 8.83 -12.24
N LYS A 37 1.83 9.08 -13.49
CA LYS A 37 0.42 9.23 -13.88
C LYS A 37 -0.37 7.93 -13.68
N THR A 38 0.13 6.80 -14.16
CA THR A 38 -0.49 5.49 -13.92
C THR A 38 -0.59 5.20 -12.43
N CYS A 39 0.47 5.50 -11.66
CA CYS A 39 0.46 5.32 -10.21
C CYS A 39 -0.67 6.14 -9.57
N MET A 40 -0.81 7.41 -9.94
CA MET A 40 -1.88 8.28 -9.43
C MET A 40 -3.28 7.81 -9.86
N GLU A 41 -3.45 7.36 -11.10
CA GLU A 41 -4.73 6.85 -11.59
C GLU A 41 -5.15 5.56 -10.87
N GLU A 42 -4.22 4.62 -10.71
CA GLU A 42 -4.48 3.38 -9.98
C GLU A 42 -4.67 3.66 -8.49
N TRP A 43 -3.91 4.59 -7.91
CA TRP A 43 -4.09 5.03 -6.53
C TRP A 43 -5.46 5.69 -6.30
N ALA A 44 -5.92 6.53 -7.23
CA ALA A 44 -7.23 7.16 -7.15
C ALA A 44 -8.40 6.15 -7.25
N LYS A 45 -8.18 5.00 -7.89
CA LYS A 45 -9.14 3.88 -7.91
C LYS A 45 -9.21 3.14 -6.58
N ILE A 46 -8.16 3.20 -5.75
CA ILE A 46 -8.17 2.59 -4.41
C ILE A 46 -9.14 3.40 -3.53
N PRO A 47 -10.26 2.82 -3.07
CA PRO A 47 -11.20 3.56 -2.26
C PRO A 47 -10.56 3.96 -0.93
N ALA A 48 -10.86 5.17 -0.44
CA ALA A 48 -10.38 5.64 0.86
C ALA A 48 -10.75 4.69 2.02
N ALA A 49 -11.79 3.86 1.83
CA ALA A 49 -12.17 2.79 2.75
C ALA A 49 -11.07 1.72 2.91
N VAL A 50 -10.29 1.42 1.87
CA VAL A 50 -9.14 0.50 1.95
C VAL A 50 -8.05 1.13 2.81
N CYS A 51 -7.70 2.39 2.58
CA CYS A 51 -6.76 3.13 3.42
C CYS A 51 -7.22 3.22 4.87
N ALA A 52 -8.51 3.53 5.10
CA ALA A 52 -9.09 3.59 6.44
C ALA A 52 -9.10 2.22 7.12
N ASN A 53 -9.40 1.14 6.40
CA ASN A 53 -9.39 -0.20 6.95
C ASN A 53 -7.96 -0.68 7.28
N LEU A 54 -6.96 -0.23 6.54
CA LEU A 54 -5.54 -0.50 6.81
C LEU A 54 -5.07 0.23 8.07
N VAL A 55 -5.41 1.51 8.23
CA VAL A 55 -5.13 2.28 9.46
C VAL A 55 -5.90 1.72 10.66
N LYS A 56 -7.14 1.25 10.45
CA LYS A 56 -7.96 0.61 11.49
C LYS A 56 -7.43 -0.75 11.90
N ASN A 57 -6.95 -1.56 10.96
CA ASN A 57 -6.30 -2.84 11.27
C ASN A 57 -4.93 -2.63 11.93
N TYR A 58 -4.18 -1.60 11.52
CA TYR A 58 -2.94 -1.18 12.16
C TYR A 58 -3.15 -0.83 13.64
N SER A 59 -4.14 0.02 13.93
CA SER A 59 -4.49 0.39 15.31
C SER A 59 -4.96 -0.81 16.14
N LYS A 60 -5.80 -1.68 15.57
CA LYS A 60 -6.26 -2.91 16.25
C LYS A 60 -5.10 -3.87 16.56
N ARG A 61 -4.16 -4.04 15.63
CA ARG A 61 -3.03 -4.95 15.78
C ARG A 61 -1.98 -4.38 16.73
N LEU A 62 -1.74 -3.07 16.74
CA LEU A 62 -0.91 -2.40 17.76
C LEU A 62 -1.38 -2.70 19.20
N THR A 63 -2.69 -2.65 19.44
CA THR A 63 -3.26 -3.04 20.76
C THR A 63 -3.14 -4.53 21.08
N SER A 64 -2.88 -5.39 20.09
CA SER A 64 -2.78 -6.84 20.27
C SER A 64 -1.35 -7.30 20.55
N VAL A 65 -0.35 -6.42 20.46
CA VAL A 65 1.07 -6.70 20.78
C VAL A 65 1.49 -6.05 22.11
N ILE A 66 0.53 -5.55 22.89
CA ILE A 66 0.67 -5.12 24.28
C ILE A 66 0.14 -6.25 25.16
#